data_AF-A0A5C4WSV7-F1
#
_entry.id   AF-A0A5C4WSV7-F1
#
_cell.length_a   1.000
_cell.length_b   1.000
_cell.length_c   1.000
_cell.angle_alpha   90.00
_cell.angle_beta   90.00
_cell.angle_gamma   90.00
#
_symmetry.space_group_name_H-M   'P 1'
#
loop_
_entity.id
_entity.type
_entity.pdbx_description
1 polymer ?
#
loop_
_entity_poly.entity_id
_entity_poly.type
_entity_poly.pdbx_seq_one_letter_code
_entity_poly.pdbx_strand_id
1 'polypeptide(L)' 'MVDDEPAPGREWVPALAAAVGAPAPAPAGGRTGWQRGADNALARSLGWTPEHSSWRTGFATA' A
#
# COMPACT_ATOMS: atom_id res chain seq x y z
N MET A 1 -10.95 -1.63 -1.95
CA MET A 1 -10.43 -0.31 -2.35
C MET A 1 -9.05 -0.19 -1.76
N VAL A 2 -8.05 -0.06 -2.60
CA VAL A 2 -6.61 0.10 -2.28
C VAL A 2 -6.03 1.21 -3.16
N ASP A 3 -4.76 1.58 -2.99
CA ASP A 3 -4.06 2.37 -4.00
C ASP A 3 -3.83 1.55 -5.30
N ASP A 4 -3.32 2.18 -6.36
CA ASP A 4 -3.15 1.59 -7.69
C ASP A 4 -1.77 0.99 -7.93
N GLU A 5 -0.90 0.99 -6.92
CA GLU A 5 0.49 0.58 -7.06
C GLU A 5 0.80 -0.64 -6.17
N PRO A 6 0.29 -1.84 -6.54
CA PRO A 6 0.52 -3.04 -5.76
C PRO A 6 2.02 -3.34 -5.65
N ALA A 7 2.51 -3.40 -4.42
CA ALA A 7 3.90 -3.65 -4.11
C ALA A 7 4.06 -4.65 -2.95
N PRO A 8 5.14 -5.46 -2.94
CA PRO A 8 5.53 -6.23 -1.78
C PRO A 8 5.72 -5.34 -0.53
N GLY A 9 5.37 -5.87 0.65
CA GLY A 9 5.50 -5.13 1.92
C GLY A 9 6.89 -4.53 2.17
N ARG A 10 7.95 -5.22 1.75
CA ARG A 10 9.33 -4.73 1.88
C ARG A 10 9.60 -3.40 1.16
N GLU A 11 8.77 -3.03 0.18
CA GLU A 11 8.94 -1.82 -0.61
C GLU A 11 8.18 -0.63 0.00
N TRP A 12 6.95 -0.83 0.47
CA TRP A 12 6.11 0.28 0.95
C TRP A 12 6.11 0.44 2.47
N VAL A 13 6.36 -0.61 3.26
CA VAL A 13 6.32 -0.53 4.74
C VAL A 13 7.37 0.43 5.31
N PRO A 14 8.62 0.49 4.80
CA PRO A 14 9.58 1.50 5.25
C PRO A 14 9.11 2.94 4.97
N ALA A 15 8.45 3.18 3.84
CA ALA A 15 7.89 4.49 3.51
C ALA A 15 6.75 4.88 4.46
N LEU A 16 5.85 3.95 4.79
CA LEU A 16 4.82 4.16 5.80
C LEU A 16 5.42 4.49 7.17
N ALA A 17 6.43 3.71 7.60
CA ALA A 17 7.09 3.92 8.89
C ALA A 17 7.68 5.34 8.99
N ALA A 18 8.36 5.79 7.92
CA ALA A 18 8.89 7.15 7.86
C ALA A 18 7.79 8.23 7.96
N ALA A 19 6.67 8.05 7.24
CA ALA A 19 5.56 8.99 7.26
C ALA A 19 4.91 9.14 8.65
N VAL A 20 4.83 8.05 9.42
CA VAL A 20 4.25 8.06 10.78
C VAL A 20 5.30 8.31 11.88
N GLY A 21 6.55 8.61 11.53
CA GLY A 21 7.63 8.85 12.49
C GLY A 21 8.08 7.61 13.27
N ALA A 22 7.84 6.41 12.73
CA ALA A 22 8.25 5.13 13.31
C ALA A 22 9.58 4.64 12.71
N PRO A 23 10.36 3.84 13.45
CA PRO A 23 11.54 3.18 12.89
C PRO A 23 11.14 2.19 11.80
N ALA A 24 11.97 2.08 10.76
CA ALA A 24 11.78 1.08 9.72
C ALA A 24 11.86 -0.35 10.33
N PRO A 25 10.93 -1.26 9.99
CA PRO A 25 10.99 -2.61 10.51
C PRO A 25 12.16 -3.39 9.91
N ALA A 26 12.66 -4.38 10.66
CA ALA A 26 13.65 -5.31 10.14
C ALA A 26 13.05 -6.12 8.97
N PRO A 27 13.82 -6.36 7.89
CA PRO A 27 13.36 -7.20 6.79
C PRO A 27 13.02 -8.62 7.28
N ALA A 28 11.81 -9.09 6.97
CA ALA A 28 11.39 -10.46 7.21
C ALA A 28 11.19 -11.18 5.87
N GLY A 29 11.68 -12.41 5.79
CA GLY A 29 11.50 -13.27 4.63
C GLY A 29 10.17 -14.03 4.66
N GLY A 30 9.80 -14.60 3.52
CA GLY A 30 8.63 -15.46 3.38
C GLY A 30 7.35 -14.73 2.95
N ARG A 31 6.38 -15.53 2.52
CA ARG A 31 5.03 -15.09 2.18
C ARG A 31 4.06 -16.12 2.73
N THR A 32 3.09 -15.72 3.54
CA THR A 32 2.01 -16.60 3.98
C THR A 32 1.10 -16.90 2.79
N GLY A 33 0.53 -18.11 2.73
CA GLY A 33 -0.28 -18.54 1.58
C GLY A 33 -1.50 -17.67 1.29
N TRP A 34 -1.98 -16.90 2.27
CA TRP A 34 -3.12 -16.00 2.12
C TRP A 34 -2.74 -14.63 1.52
N GLN A 35 -1.47 -14.25 1.47
CA GLN A 35 -1.05 -12.94 0.97
C GLN A 35 -1.27 -12.83 -0.54
N ARG A 36 -2.13 -11.89 -0.92
CA ARG A 36 -2.55 -11.60 -2.30
C ARG A 36 -2.66 -10.09 -2.50
N GLY A 37 -2.44 -9.66 -3.75
CA GLY A 37 -2.75 -8.29 -4.16
C GLY A 37 -4.26 -8.04 -4.19
N ALA A 38 -4.63 -6.77 -4.30
CA ALA A 38 -6.00 -6.33 -4.49
C ALA A 38 -6.11 -5.54 -5.81
N ASP A 39 -7.30 -5.55 -6.38
CA ASP A 39 -7.67 -4.79 -7.58
C ASP A 39 -8.92 -3.96 -7.25
N ASN A 40 -8.99 -2.76 -7.80
CA ASN A 40 -10.07 -1.80 -7.66
C ASN A 40 -11.12 -1.88 -8.80
N ALA A 41 -11.03 -2.83 -9.73
CA ALA A 41 -11.89 -2.93 -10.92
C ALA A 41 -13.40 -2.79 -10.60
N LEU A 42 -13.89 -3.52 -9.58
CA LEU A 42 -15.29 -3.42 -9.17
C LEU A 42 -15.62 -2.02 -8.61
N ALA A 43 -14.80 -1.50 -7.70
CA ALA A 43 -15.04 -0.18 -7.12
C ALA A 43 -15.07 0.92 -8.19
N ARG A 44 -14.13 0.86 -9.15
CA ARG A 44 -14.10 1.75 -10.31
C ARG A 44 -15.33 1.65 -11.20
N SER A 45 -15.81 0.43 -11.44
CA SER A 45 -17.04 0.23 -12.21
C SER A 45 -18.27 0.86 -11.56
N LEU A 46 -18.20 1.12 -10.24
CA LEU A 46 -19.24 1.80 -9.45
C LEU A 46 -18.97 3.30 -9.28
N GLY A 47 -18.01 3.87 -10.02
CA GLY A 47 -17.70 5.31 -10.01
C GLY A 47 -16.76 5.75 -8.88
N TRP A 48 -16.18 4.82 -8.11
CA TRP A 48 -15.20 5.18 -7.09
C TRP A 48 -13.85 5.55 -7.69
N THR A 49 -13.21 6.59 -7.14
CA THR A 49 -11.85 7.01 -7.46
C THR A 49 -11.08 7.20 -6.13
N PRO A 50 -9.84 6.68 -5.99
CA PRO A 50 -9.06 6.90 -4.80
C PRO A 50 -8.63 8.37 -4.67
N GLU A 51 -8.70 8.91 -3.45
CA GLU A 51 -8.11 10.21 -3.12
C GLU A 51 -6.58 10.18 -3.21
N HIS A 52 -5.98 9.06 -2.78
CA HIS A 52 -4.55 8.78 -2.93
C HIS A 52 -4.36 7.53 -3.78
N SER A 53 -4.06 7.71 -5.07
CA SER A 53 -3.87 6.60 -6.02
C SER A 53 -2.55 5.86 -5.86
N SER A 54 -1.61 6.37 -5.06
CA SER A 54 -0.29 5.77 -4.86
C SER A 54 0.17 5.91 -3.42
N TRP A 55 0.67 4.83 -2.83
CA TRP A 55 1.32 4.87 -1.52
C TRP A 55 2.61 5.71 -1.51
N ARG A 56 3.27 5.91 -2.67
CA ARG A 56 4.53 6.65 -2.76
C ARG A 56 4.36 8.13 -2.41
N THR A 57 3.20 8.69 -2.73
CA THR A 57 2.85 10.08 -2.43
C THR A 57 1.82 10.18 -1.32
N GLY A 58 0.88 9.23 -1.24
CA GLY A 58 -0.26 9.27 -0.34
C GLY A 58 0.09 9.28 1.15
N PHE A 59 1.16 8.59 1.56
CA PHE A 59 1.57 8.60 2.97
C PHE A 59 2.04 9.98 3.45
N ALA A 60 2.59 10.81 2.56
CA ALA A 60 3.07 12.15 2.92
C ALA A 60 1.96 13.21 2.99
N THR A 61 0.76 12.87 2.49
CA THR A 61 -0.39 13.78 2.43
C THR A 61 -1.47 13.45 3.46
N ALA A 62 -1.27 12.39 4.26
CA ALA A 62 -2.19 11.89 5.26
C ALA A 62 -2.00 12.55 6.64
#